data_AF-A0A661BKA0-F1
#
_entry.id   AF-A0A661BKA0-F1
#
_cell.length_a   1.000
_cell.length_b   1.000
_cell.length_c   1.000
_cell.angle_alpha   90.00
_cell.angle_beta   90.00
_cell.angle_gamma   90.00
#
_symmetry.space_group_name_H-M   'P 1'
#
loop_
_entity.id
_entity.type
_entity.pdbx_description
1 polymer ?
#
loop_
_entity_poly.entity_id
_entity_poly.type
_entity_poly.pdbx_seq_one_letter_code
_entity_poly.pdbx_strand_id
1 'polypeptide(L)'
;MKGRFWTADWFAGLIVTLVLLFAAGGGLLDGLERGAYDIGVRSSTRTPSDQVAVIAIDDESIANLGRWPWSRDIFARMVDILREGGAKVVGNTIFFLEPQIDPGLEHIQAIGQFLGSSSLYREVPGEIELLGEMLEDIPADAGGESIRQLREFFSQSNLAQRSSSELADIARRLTAAAEQLNTDRILATSIADAGNVVLAMPFVLGQQLGNPDEGLPEYFTVYALPSVLDRVDAMVNGLLPLPAITALPPIASLAQPAQAIGHLNASVDVDGGIRSEPLVLRYYDSYFPSLSLQLAAKSLNLGPEDIQVNLGEGVRLGGLNITTDPALRMQTFFYGDQDGRPAFAVDSFFDVFTGKVPPEKYRNKIVLLGATATGVGSPQVTPVSPAMPPVVTLAHSVS
;
A
#
# COMPACT_ATOMS: atom_id res chain seq x y z
N MET A 1 24.13 -75.11 3.44
CA MET A 1 24.83 -73.83 3.17
C MET A 1 24.08 -72.73 3.90
N LYS A 2 24.54 -72.29 5.08
CA LYS A 2 23.94 -71.13 5.77
C LYS A 2 24.58 -69.89 5.16
N GLY A 3 23.81 -69.18 4.34
CA GLY A 3 24.24 -67.98 3.64
C GLY A 3 24.77 -66.95 4.64
N ARG A 4 25.96 -66.44 4.34
CA ARG A 4 26.65 -65.37 5.06
C ARG A 4 25.90 -64.05 4.81
N PHE A 5 24.68 -63.95 5.35
CA PHE A 5 23.77 -62.81 5.20
C PHE A 5 24.28 -61.56 5.94
N TRP A 6 25.33 -61.72 6.74
CA TRP A 6 25.96 -60.66 7.53
C TRP A 6 27.33 -60.28 6.96
N THR A 7 27.39 -59.50 5.88
CA THR A 7 28.61 -58.75 5.51
C THR A 7 28.60 -57.39 6.21
N ALA A 8 29.77 -56.84 6.58
CA ALA A 8 29.84 -55.56 7.30
C ALA A 8 29.20 -54.39 6.53
N ASP A 9 29.09 -54.53 5.20
CA ASP A 9 28.65 -53.49 4.27
C ASP A 9 27.16 -53.13 4.40
N TRP A 10 26.27 -54.10 4.64
CA TRP A 10 24.84 -53.79 4.79
C TRP A 10 24.55 -53.12 6.14
N PHE A 11 25.32 -53.45 7.18
CA PHE A 11 25.21 -52.82 8.49
C PHE A 11 25.69 -51.36 8.43
N ALA A 12 26.77 -51.08 7.69
CA ALA A 12 27.19 -49.72 7.38
C ALA A 12 26.12 -48.95 6.59
N GLY A 13 25.53 -49.56 5.55
CA GLY A 13 24.42 -48.98 4.79
C GLY A 13 23.18 -48.68 5.64
N LEU A 14 22.80 -49.59 6.55
CA LEU A 14 21.71 -49.38 7.50
C LEU A 14 22.02 -48.22 8.47
N ILE A 15 23.24 -48.13 9.00
CA ILE A 15 23.67 -47.03 9.88
C ILE A 15 23.60 -45.70 9.14
N VAL A 16 24.15 -45.61 7.92
CA VAL A 16 24.08 -44.37 7.12
C VAL A 16 22.63 -43.99 6.84
N THR A 17 21.78 -44.96 6.52
CA THR A 17 20.34 -44.71 6.27
C THR A 17 19.63 -44.23 7.52
N LEU A 18 19.88 -44.83 8.68
CA LEU A 18 19.32 -44.41 9.96
C LEU A 18 19.83 -43.03 10.40
N VAL A 19 21.11 -42.73 10.16
CA VAL A 19 21.69 -41.41 10.42
C VAL A 19 21.07 -40.36 9.50
N LEU A 20 20.86 -40.66 8.22
CA LEU A 20 20.19 -39.76 7.29
C LEU A 20 18.71 -39.55 7.65
N LEU A 21 17.99 -40.61 8.03
CA LEU A 21 16.60 -40.50 8.50
C LEU A 21 16.51 -39.70 9.81
N PHE A 22 17.44 -39.91 10.73
CA PHE A 22 17.52 -39.15 11.98
C PHE A 22 17.88 -37.68 11.72
N ALA A 23 18.82 -37.41 10.81
CA ALA A 23 19.19 -36.06 10.39
C ALA A 23 18.06 -35.35 9.64
N ALA A 24 17.28 -36.08 8.84
CA ALA A 24 16.08 -35.58 8.16
C ALA A 24 14.96 -35.24 9.14
N GLY A 25 14.76 -36.05 10.19
CA GLY A 25 13.76 -35.75 11.24
C GLY A 25 14.18 -34.64 12.22
N GLY A 26 15.47 -34.31 12.30
CA GLY A 26 16.04 -33.36 13.26
C GLY A 26 16.33 -31.96 12.72
N GLY A 27 15.96 -31.64 11.47
CA GLY A 27 16.17 -30.32 10.85
C GLY A 27 17.63 -29.98 10.51
N LEU A 28 18.56 -30.94 10.64
CA LEU A 28 19.96 -30.76 10.25
C LEU A 28 20.11 -30.55 8.74
N LEU A 29 19.26 -31.21 7.95
CA LEU A 29 19.23 -31.05 6.50
C LEU A 29 18.75 -29.65 6.09
N ASP A 30 17.79 -29.06 6.81
CA ASP A 30 17.26 -27.73 6.49
C ASP A 30 18.35 -26.65 6.55
N GLY A 31 19.27 -26.76 7.52
CA GLY A 31 20.42 -25.86 7.62
C GLY A 31 21.39 -25.99 6.44
N LEU A 32 21.64 -27.22 5.98
CA LEU A 32 22.46 -27.49 4.80
C LEU A 32 21.78 -27.02 3.52
N GLU A 33 20.45 -27.19 3.41
CA GLU A 33 19.66 -26.71 2.29
C GLU A 33 19.69 -25.18 2.19
N ARG A 34 19.47 -24.47 3.31
CA ARG A 34 19.61 -23.00 3.35
C ARG A 34 21.00 -22.54 2.90
N GLY A 35 22.05 -23.19 3.41
CA GLY A 35 23.43 -22.87 3.00
C GLY A 35 23.70 -23.17 1.53
N ALA A 36 23.22 -24.30 1.01
CA ALA A 36 23.35 -24.66 -0.40
C ALA A 36 22.57 -23.70 -1.31
N TYR A 37 21.39 -23.28 -0.89
CA TYR A 37 20.59 -22.27 -1.57
C TYR A 37 21.32 -20.91 -1.60
N ASP A 38 21.86 -20.44 -0.48
CA ASP A 38 22.60 -19.16 -0.42
C ASP A 38 23.82 -19.19 -1.35
N ILE A 39 24.55 -20.32 -1.39
CA ILE A 39 25.66 -20.53 -2.33
C ILE A 39 25.15 -20.54 -3.78
N GLY A 40 24.05 -21.23 -4.06
CA GLY A 40 23.44 -21.32 -5.39
C GLY A 40 23.00 -19.96 -5.92
N VAL A 41 22.36 -19.15 -5.08
CA VAL A 41 21.94 -17.79 -5.42
C VAL A 41 23.15 -16.89 -5.68
N ARG A 42 24.15 -16.89 -4.79
CA ARG A 42 25.37 -16.06 -4.94
C ARG A 42 26.25 -16.45 -6.13
N SER A 43 26.21 -17.72 -6.54
CA SER A 43 26.99 -18.24 -7.68
C SER A 43 26.27 -18.13 -9.01
N SER A 44 24.97 -17.82 -9.00
CA SER A 44 24.14 -17.68 -10.19
C SER A 44 24.23 -16.28 -10.79
N THR A 45 24.28 -16.19 -12.12
CA THR A 45 24.41 -14.93 -12.87
C THR A 45 23.11 -14.57 -13.59
N ARG A 46 21.97 -14.64 -12.91
CA ARG A 46 20.69 -14.20 -13.49
C ARG A 46 20.61 -12.68 -13.49
N THR A 47 20.03 -12.13 -14.55
CA THR A 47 19.72 -10.70 -14.65
C THR A 47 18.29 -10.46 -14.15
N PRO A 48 18.06 -9.46 -13.29
CA PRO A 48 16.71 -9.07 -12.92
C PRO A 48 15.95 -8.48 -14.11
N SER A 49 14.63 -8.44 -13.98
CA SER A 49 13.72 -7.81 -14.92
C SER A 49 14.00 -6.31 -15.02
N ASP A 50 14.15 -5.81 -16.24
CA ASP A 50 14.28 -4.38 -16.52
C ASP A 50 12.95 -3.63 -16.34
N GLN A 51 11.87 -4.33 -16.05
CA GLN A 51 10.55 -3.76 -15.83
C GLN A 51 10.33 -3.28 -14.39
N VAL A 52 11.21 -3.65 -13.44
CA VAL A 52 11.08 -3.23 -12.03
C VAL A 52 11.96 -2.02 -11.76
N ALA A 53 11.39 -0.98 -11.14
CA ALA A 53 12.11 0.18 -10.64
C ALA A 53 11.72 0.46 -9.19
N VAL A 54 12.68 0.94 -8.40
CA VAL A 54 12.47 1.28 -7.00
C VAL A 54 12.64 2.78 -6.82
N ILE A 55 11.69 3.40 -6.13
CA ILE A 55 11.80 4.78 -5.63
C ILE A 55 11.91 4.70 -4.12
N ALA A 56 13.08 5.09 -3.63
CA ALA A 56 13.51 4.97 -2.26
C ALA A 56 13.13 6.21 -1.44
N ILE A 57 12.37 6.00 -0.38
CA ILE A 57 12.29 6.96 0.72
C ILE A 57 13.59 6.80 1.51
N ASP A 58 14.61 7.54 1.07
CA ASP A 58 15.99 7.52 1.58
C ASP A 58 16.26 8.69 2.54
N ASP A 59 17.45 8.69 3.14
CA ASP A 59 17.84 9.71 4.12
C ASP A 59 17.87 11.12 3.50
N GLU A 60 18.21 11.24 2.20
CA GLU A 60 18.14 12.51 1.45
C GLU A 60 16.70 13.01 1.35
N SER A 61 15.75 12.11 1.08
CA SER A 61 14.35 12.48 1.01
C SER A 61 13.80 12.93 2.35
N ILE A 62 14.15 12.24 3.44
CA ILE A 62 13.78 12.68 4.79
C ILE A 62 14.40 14.04 5.12
N ALA A 63 15.67 14.26 4.76
CA ALA A 63 16.36 15.51 5.02
C ALA A 63 15.73 16.72 4.29
N ASN A 64 15.22 16.52 3.07
CA ASN A 64 14.69 17.61 2.24
C ASN A 64 13.16 17.78 2.32
N LEU A 65 12.40 16.71 2.49
CA LEU A 65 10.92 16.75 2.56
C LEU A 65 10.38 16.89 3.99
N GLY A 66 11.25 16.71 4.99
CA GLY A 66 10.91 16.85 6.39
C GLY A 66 10.67 15.51 7.09
N ARG A 67 10.22 15.61 8.35
CA ARG A 67 10.17 14.48 9.26
C ARG A 67 9.13 13.45 8.84
N TRP A 68 9.51 12.17 8.88
CA TRP A 68 8.58 11.05 8.76
C TRP A 68 7.67 10.91 9.99
N PRO A 69 6.39 10.50 9.84
CA PRO A 69 5.68 10.24 8.59
C PRO A 69 5.27 11.52 7.84
N TRP A 70 5.32 11.46 6.52
CA TRP A 70 4.93 12.58 5.66
C TRP A 70 3.41 12.73 5.51
N SER A 71 3.01 13.91 5.07
CA SER A 71 1.63 14.19 4.70
C SER A 71 1.22 13.45 3.41
N ARG A 72 -0.06 13.06 3.29
CA ARG A 72 -0.57 12.26 2.17
C ARG A 72 -0.47 12.97 0.82
N ASP A 73 -0.47 14.30 0.79
CA ASP A 73 -0.29 15.10 -0.42
C ASP A 73 1.09 14.88 -1.09
N ILE A 74 2.13 14.56 -0.31
CA ILE A 74 3.45 14.19 -0.86
C ILE A 74 3.34 12.89 -1.66
N PHE A 75 2.62 11.89 -1.14
CA PHE A 75 2.37 10.64 -1.87
C PHE A 75 1.44 10.85 -3.05
N ALA A 76 0.44 11.72 -2.93
CA ALA A 76 -0.49 12.05 -3.99
C ALA A 76 0.25 12.62 -5.21
N ARG A 77 1.13 13.60 -4.98
CA ARG A 77 1.97 14.17 -6.01
C ARG A 77 2.92 13.15 -6.64
N MET A 78 3.49 12.23 -5.84
CA MET A 78 4.32 11.16 -6.39
C MET A 78 3.51 10.23 -7.32
N VAL A 79 2.29 9.85 -6.91
CA VAL A 79 1.38 9.06 -7.75
C VAL A 79 1.07 9.80 -9.05
N ASP A 80 0.82 11.11 -9.00
CA ASP A 80 0.58 11.93 -10.19
C ASP A 80 1.78 11.99 -11.13
N ILE A 81 3.00 12.17 -10.60
CA ILE A 81 4.25 12.14 -11.38
C ILE A 81 4.41 10.80 -12.09
N LEU A 82 4.13 9.68 -11.41
CA LEU A 82 4.24 8.34 -11.99
C LEU A 82 3.15 8.05 -13.03
N ARG A 83 1.94 8.55 -12.80
CA ARG A 83 0.83 8.51 -13.76
C ARG A 83 1.21 9.24 -15.05
N GLU A 84 1.75 10.46 -14.94
CA GLU A 84 2.23 11.26 -16.08
C GLU A 84 3.42 10.59 -16.79
N GLY A 85 4.32 9.95 -16.04
CA GLY A 85 5.43 9.15 -16.55
C GLY A 85 5.02 7.88 -17.30
N GLY A 86 3.77 7.43 -17.14
CA GLY A 86 3.24 6.22 -17.76
C GLY A 86 3.70 4.93 -17.07
N ALA A 87 3.87 4.95 -15.73
CA ALA A 87 4.12 3.75 -14.95
C ALA A 87 3.05 2.68 -15.24
N LYS A 88 3.46 1.41 -15.31
CA LYS A 88 2.53 0.31 -15.60
C LYS A 88 1.69 -0.02 -14.36
N VAL A 89 2.36 -0.16 -13.22
CA VAL A 89 1.77 -0.40 -11.90
C VAL A 89 2.63 0.30 -10.85
N VAL A 90 2.01 0.88 -9.83
CA VAL A 90 2.70 1.50 -8.69
C VAL A 90 2.41 0.70 -7.43
N GLY A 91 3.42 0.03 -6.88
CA GLY A 91 3.35 -0.65 -5.59
C GLY A 91 3.73 0.27 -4.45
N ASN A 92 2.78 0.59 -3.58
CA ASN A 92 3.03 1.44 -2.42
C ASN A 92 3.19 0.56 -1.17
N THR A 93 4.40 0.55 -0.59
CA THR A 93 4.70 -0.26 0.60
C THR A 93 4.41 0.44 1.92
N ILE A 94 3.82 1.65 1.90
CA ILE A 94 3.50 2.42 3.09
C ILE A 94 2.13 1.98 3.59
N PHE A 95 2.01 1.78 4.90
CA PHE A 95 0.75 1.38 5.52
C PHE A 95 -0.12 2.60 5.85
N PHE A 96 -1.33 2.63 5.29
CA PHE A 96 -2.31 3.70 5.49
C PHE A 96 -3.42 3.25 6.46
N LEU A 97 -3.03 2.81 7.66
CA LEU A 97 -3.93 2.13 8.61
C LEU A 97 -4.95 3.06 9.28
N GLU A 98 -4.59 4.34 9.42
CA GLU A 98 -5.38 5.34 10.11
C GLU A 98 -5.56 6.60 9.25
N PRO A 99 -6.70 7.31 9.38
CA PRO A 99 -6.90 8.59 8.74
C PRO A 99 -5.85 9.60 9.17
N GLN A 100 -5.30 10.35 8.22
CA GLN A 100 -4.42 11.47 8.53
C GLN A 100 -5.27 12.74 8.73
N ILE A 101 -5.34 13.19 9.98
CA ILE A 101 -6.09 14.39 10.34
C ILE A 101 -5.12 15.56 10.49
N ASP A 102 -5.24 16.56 9.62
CA ASP A 102 -4.55 17.83 9.79
C ASP A 102 -5.19 18.61 10.96
N PRO A 103 -4.42 19.07 11.96
CA PRO A 103 -4.98 19.81 13.09
C PRO A 103 -5.76 21.08 12.70
N GLY A 104 -5.37 21.72 11.59
CA GLY A 104 -6.07 22.87 11.04
C GLY A 104 -7.42 22.50 10.42
N LEU A 105 -7.56 21.28 9.89
CA LEU A 105 -8.80 20.83 9.25
C LEU A 105 -9.97 20.85 10.23
N GLU A 106 -9.76 20.33 11.45
CA GLU A 106 -10.78 20.32 12.50
C GLU A 106 -11.25 21.74 12.84
N HIS A 107 -10.32 22.68 13.00
CA HIS A 107 -10.65 24.08 13.30
C HIS A 107 -11.39 24.77 12.15
N ILE A 108 -10.96 24.55 10.89
CA ILE A 108 -11.62 25.14 9.72
C ILE A 108 -13.03 24.58 9.55
N GLN A 109 -13.21 23.28 9.76
CA GLN A 109 -14.53 22.65 9.73
C GLN A 109 -15.44 23.20 10.84
N ALA A 110 -14.92 23.36 12.05
CA ALA A 110 -15.67 23.95 13.15
C ALA A 110 -16.10 25.40 12.86
N ILE A 111 -15.20 26.23 12.30
CA ILE A 111 -15.55 27.61 11.89
C ILE A 111 -16.59 27.59 10.78
N GLY A 112 -16.44 26.74 9.76
CA GLY A 112 -17.40 26.59 8.68
C GLY A 112 -18.78 26.16 9.17
N GLN A 113 -18.83 25.19 10.08
CA GLN A 113 -20.07 24.71 10.69
C GLN A 113 -20.74 25.79 11.55
N PHE A 114 -19.95 26.53 12.34
CA PHE A 114 -20.47 27.66 13.10
C PHE A 114 -21.03 28.75 12.19
N LEU A 115 -20.28 29.17 11.16
CA LEU A 115 -20.72 30.18 10.22
C LEU A 115 -22.00 29.76 9.52
N GLY A 116 -22.03 28.56 8.93
CA GLY A 116 -23.20 28.01 8.23
C GLY A 116 -24.41 27.78 9.13
N SER A 117 -24.22 27.62 10.44
CA SER A 117 -25.31 27.53 11.42
C SER A 117 -25.70 28.86 12.07
N SER A 118 -24.90 29.92 11.92
CA SER A 118 -25.19 31.25 12.49
C SER A 118 -26.33 31.97 11.74
N SER A 119 -27.11 32.79 12.48
CA SER A 119 -28.09 33.71 11.87
C SER A 119 -27.42 34.74 10.95
N LEU A 120 -26.16 35.08 11.21
CA LEU A 120 -25.35 35.96 10.37
C LEU A 120 -25.27 35.46 8.92
N TYR A 121 -25.15 34.14 8.71
CA TYR A 121 -25.09 33.57 7.36
C TYR A 121 -26.47 33.21 6.80
N ARG A 122 -27.39 32.72 7.65
CA ARG A 122 -28.67 32.17 7.20
C ARG A 122 -29.81 33.18 7.07
N GLU A 123 -29.81 34.22 7.89
CA GLU A 123 -30.96 35.12 8.05
C GLU A 123 -30.62 36.55 7.60
N VAL A 124 -29.49 37.08 8.06
CA VAL A 124 -29.09 38.48 7.81
C VAL A 124 -29.07 38.88 6.32
N PRO A 125 -28.58 38.06 5.37
CA PRO A 125 -28.64 38.43 3.95
C PRO A 125 -30.07 38.70 3.46
N GLY A 126 -31.04 37.88 3.88
CA GLY A 126 -32.45 38.04 3.53
C GLY A 126 -33.11 39.21 4.26
N GLU A 127 -32.72 39.48 5.52
CA GLU A 127 -33.19 40.66 6.26
C GLU A 127 -32.72 41.98 5.60
N ILE A 128 -31.49 42.01 5.09
CA ILE A 128 -30.93 43.16 4.37
C ILE A 128 -31.68 43.37 3.05
N GLU A 129 -31.94 42.29 2.32
CA GLU A 129 -32.71 42.32 1.07
C GLU A 129 -34.13 42.85 1.32
N LEU A 130 -34.83 42.30 2.31
CA LEU A 130 -36.16 42.74 2.72
C LEU A 130 -36.18 44.22 3.15
N LEU A 131 -35.18 44.67 3.93
CA LEU A 131 -35.07 46.08 4.31
C LEU A 131 -34.89 46.98 3.08
N GLY A 132 -34.11 46.53 2.09
CA GLY A 132 -33.97 47.22 0.81
C GLY A 132 -35.30 47.36 0.08
N GLU A 133 -36.05 46.26 -0.06
CA GLU A 133 -37.38 46.24 -0.66
C GLU A 133 -38.35 47.18 0.07
N MET A 134 -38.39 47.12 1.40
CA MET A 134 -39.23 48.00 2.22
C MET A 134 -38.89 49.48 2.03
N LEU A 135 -37.62 49.84 1.84
CA LEU A 135 -37.19 51.21 1.59
C LEU A 135 -37.54 51.68 0.17
N GLU A 136 -37.51 50.78 -0.81
CA GLU A 136 -37.90 51.07 -2.19
C GLU A 136 -39.40 51.26 -2.35
N ASP A 137 -40.21 50.47 -1.63
CA ASP A 137 -41.68 50.51 -1.65
C ASP A 137 -42.27 51.81 -1.08
N ILE A 138 -41.49 52.60 -0.32
CA ILE A 138 -41.95 53.91 0.17
C ILE A 138 -42.12 54.86 -1.03
N PRO A 139 -43.33 55.43 -1.27
CA PRO A 139 -43.58 56.32 -2.39
C PRO A 139 -42.61 57.50 -2.43
N ALA A 140 -42.14 57.89 -3.62
CA ALA A 140 -41.10 58.92 -3.78
C ALA A 140 -41.52 60.32 -3.28
N ASP A 141 -42.83 60.56 -3.20
CA ASP A 141 -43.48 61.76 -2.68
C ASP A 141 -43.83 61.66 -1.19
N ALA A 142 -43.87 60.46 -0.62
CA ALA A 142 -44.14 60.20 0.79
C ALA A 142 -42.84 60.11 1.60
N GLY A 143 -42.55 61.13 2.42
CA GLY A 143 -41.49 61.07 3.44
C GLY A 143 -40.36 62.10 3.34
N GLY A 144 -40.42 63.02 2.37
CA GLY A 144 -39.54 64.18 2.31
C GLY A 144 -38.05 63.85 2.14
N GLU A 145 -37.18 64.79 2.53
CA GLU A 145 -35.73 64.70 2.32
C GLU A 145 -35.06 63.59 3.15
N SER A 146 -35.54 63.34 4.37
CA SER A 146 -34.97 62.35 5.29
C SER A 146 -35.06 60.92 4.77
N ILE A 147 -36.19 60.53 4.16
CA ILE A 147 -36.35 59.19 3.55
C ILE A 147 -35.42 59.04 2.34
N ARG A 148 -35.21 60.12 1.58
CA ARG A 148 -34.29 60.10 0.43
C ARG A 148 -32.85 59.89 0.89
N GLN A 149 -32.42 60.62 1.92
CA GLN A 149 -31.11 60.46 2.55
C GLN A 149 -30.92 59.04 3.11
N LEU A 150 -31.96 58.45 3.71
CA LEU A 150 -31.91 57.08 4.24
C LEU A 150 -31.75 56.02 3.13
N ARG A 151 -32.52 56.14 2.03
CA ARG A 151 -32.37 55.27 0.86
C ARG A 151 -30.97 55.35 0.26
N GLU A 152 -30.49 56.57 0.07
CA GLU A 152 -29.14 56.81 -0.47
C GLU A 152 -28.06 56.26 0.45
N PHE A 153 -28.17 56.50 1.76
CA PHE A 153 -27.26 55.92 2.75
C PHE A 153 -27.27 54.39 2.73
N PHE A 154 -28.45 53.76 2.78
CA PHE A 154 -28.56 52.29 2.80
C PHE A 154 -27.97 51.68 1.53
N SER A 155 -28.38 52.15 0.35
CA SER A 155 -27.88 51.67 -0.94
C SER A 155 -26.37 51.87 -1.13
N GLN A 156 -25.76 52.85 -0.46
CA GLN A 156 -24.31 53.08 -0.45
C GLN A 156 -23.59 52.41 0.73
N SER A 157 -24.32 51.81 1.67
CA SER A 157 -23.75 51.19 2.85
C SER A 157 -23.07 49.86 2.52
N ASN A 158 -22.05 49.50 3.30
CA ASN A 158 -21.43 48.18 3.21
C ASN A 158 -22.43 47.05 3.51
N LEU A 159 -23.46 47.34 4.32
CA LEU A 159 -24.50 46.40 4.66
C LEU A 159 -25.28 45.98 3.40
N ALA A 160 -25.72 46.93 2.57
CA ALA A 160 -26.46 46.62 1.36
C ALA A 160 -25.56 46.11 0.22
N GLN A 161 -24.35 46.67 0.07
CA GLN A 161 -23.52 46.39 -1.10
C GLN A 161 -22.63 45.15 -0.97
N ARG A 162 -22.13 44.85 0.23
CA ARG A 162 -21.00 43.93 0.40
C ARG A 162 -21.27 42.74 1.32
N SER A 163 -22.06 42.93 2.37
CA SER A 163 -22.22 41.95 3.46
C SER A 163 -22.50 40.52 2.98
N SER A 164 -23.50 40.32 2.11
CA SER A 164 -23.87 39.00 1.58
C SER A 164 -22.75 38.39 0.73
N SER A 165 -22.10 39.20 -0.11
CA SER A 165 -21.01 38.74 -0.97
C SER A 165 -19.74 38.39 -0.20
N GLU A 166 -19.41 39.15 0.85
CA GLU A 166 -18.26 38.90 1.72
C GLU A 166 -18.49 37.67 2.60
N LEU A 167 -19.70 37.48 3.15
CA LEU A 167 -20.06 36.27 3.90
C LEU A 167 -20.00 35.01 3.03
N ALA A 168 -20.52 35.09 1.80
CA ALA A 168 -20.40 34.02 0.82
C ALA A 168 -18.93 33.74 0.46
N ASP A 169 -18.09 34.77 0.34
CA ASP A 169 -16.66 34.60 0.07
C ASP A 169 -15.92 33.91 1.22
N ILE A 170 -16.21 34.30 2.47
CA ILE A 170 -15.66 33.64 3.66
C ILE A 170 -16.05 32.16 3.68
N ALA A 171 -17.33 31.85 3.47
CA ALA A 171 -17.80 30.47 3.43
C ALA A 171 -17.07 29.65 2.34
N ARG A 172 -16.93 30.19 1.13
CA ARG A 172 -16.18 29.55 0.05
C ARG A 172 -14.71 29.32 0.40
N ARG A 173 -14.05 30.30 1.03
CA ARG A 173 -12.65 30.17 1.46
C ARG A 173 -12.48 29.10 2.53
N LEU A 174 -13.41 29.00 3.48
CA LEU A 174 -13.39 27.96 4.51
C LEU A 174 -13.57 26.57 3.90
N THR A 175 -14.50 26.42 2.94
CA THR A 175 -14.67 25.16 2.20
C THR A 175 -13.40 24.80 1.43
N ALA A 176 -12.82 25.74 0.68
CA ALA A 176 -11.58 25.52 -0.06
C ALA A 176 -10.40 25.15 0.86
N ALA A 177 -10.29 25.79 2.03
CA ALA A 177 -9.27 25.46 3.02
C ALA A 177 -9.48 24.05 3.60
N ALA A 178 -10.72 23.69 3.97
CA ALA A 178 -11.03 22.34 4.45
C ALA A 178 -10.71 21.27 3.39
N GLU A 179 -10.95 21.59 2.12
CA GLU A 179 -10.60 20.71 1.02
C GLU A 179 -9.09 20.51 0.91
N GLN A 180 -8.30 21.58 0.95
CA GLN A 180 -6.84 21.53 0.86
C GLN A 180 -6.18 20.79 2.04
N LEU A 181 -6.77 20.88 3.23
CA LEU A 181 -6.26 20.23 4.43
C LEU A 181 -6.68 18.75 4.54
N ASN A 182 -7.58 18.26 3.68
CA ASN A 182 -7.96 16.85 3.66
C ASN A 182 -7.03 16.05 2.76
N THR A 183 -5.86 15.70 3.30
CA THR A 183 -4.76 15.07 2.56
C THR A 183 -5.08 13.62 2.16
N ASP A 184 -5.84 12.88 2.97
CA ASP A 184 -6.33 11.53 2.60
C ASP A 184 -7.20 11.59 1.34
N ARG A 185 -8.09 12.59 1.23
CA ARG A 185 -8.91 12.78 0.02
C ARG A 185 -8.07 13.15 -1.19
N ILE A 186 -7.06 13.99 -1.03
CA ILE A 186 -6.13 14.35 -2.11
C ILE A 186 -5.43 13.09 -2.64
N LEU A 187 -4.89 12.25 -1.75
CA LEU A 187 -4.26 10.98 -2.15
C LEU A 187 -5.27 10.01 -2.76
N ALA A 188 -6.48 9.91 -2.22
CA ALA A 188 -7.54 9.07 -2.77
C ALA A 188 -7.86 9.45 -4.23
N THR A 189 -7.93 10.75 -4.53
CA THR A 189 -8.14 11.26 -5.88
C THR A 189 -6.97 10.90 -6.81
N SER A 190 -5.72 11.14 -6.41
CA SER A 190 -4.56 10.76 -7.24
C SER A 190 -4.48 9.24 -7.48
N ILE A 191 -4.82 8.41 -6.48
CA ILE A 191 -4.92 6.95 -6.63
C ILE A 191 -5.99 6.57 -7.66
N ALA A 192 -7.17 7.16 -7.56
CA ALA A 192 -8.28 6.91 -8.48
C ALA A 192 -7.93 7.33 -9.91
N ASP A 193 -7.34 8.52 -10.08
CA ASP A 193 -6.95 9.08 -11.37
C ASP A 193 -5.82 8.28 -12.03
N ALA A 194 -4.92 7.69 -11.23
CA ALA A 194 -3.86 6.82 -11.73
C ALA A 194 -4.40 5.44 -12.16
N GLY A 195 -5.35 4.88 -11.41
CA GLY A 195 -6.01 3.61 -11.74
C GLY A 195 -5.11 2.37 -11.74
N ASN A 196 -3.84 2.50 -11.32
CA ASN A 196 -2.82 1.46 -11.38
C ASN A 196 -1.98 1.36 -10.09
N VAL A 197 -2.53 1.84 -8.97
CA VAL A 197 -1.86 1.79 -7.66
C VAL A 197 -2.30 0.54 -6.91
N VAL A 198 -1.32 -0.22 -6.39
CA VAL A 198 -1.52 -1.37 -5.51
C VAL A 198 -1.02 -1.01 -4.12
N LEU A 199 -1.90 -1.13 -3.12
CA LEU A 199 -1.57 -0.80 -1.72
C LEU A 199 -1.12 -2.04 -0.94
N ALA A 200 -0.17 -1.82 -0.04
CA ALA A 200 0.29 -2.82 0.92
C ALA A 200 -0.62 -2.89 2.14
N MET A 201 -0.77 -4.10 2.67
CA MET A 201 -1.49 -4.35 3.92
C MET A 201 -0.75 -5.36 4.81
N PRO A 202 -0.48 -5.07 6.09
CA PRO A 202 0.09 -6.06 6.97
C PRO A 202 -0.99 -6.97 7.57
N PHE A 203 -0.65 -8.24 7.77
CA PHE A 203 -1.34 -9.15 8.68
C PHE A 203 -0.50 -9.45 9.92
N VAL A 204 -1.16 -9.70 11.04
CA VAL A 204 -0.52 -10.37 12.19
C VAL A 204 -0.65 -11.87 11.99
N LEU A 205 0.50 -12.55 11.84
CA LEU A 205 0.56 -14.00 11.70
C LEU A 205 0.32 -14.68 13.05
N GLY A 206 -0.42 -15.79 13.06
CA GLY A 206 -0.72 -16.51 14.29
C GLY A 206 -1.64 -17.70 14.08
N GLN A 207 -1.72 -18.59 15.08
CA GLN A 207 -2.66 -19.69 15.07
C GLN A 207 -4.08 -19.19 15.39
N GLN A 208 -5.04 -19.55 14.56
CA GLN A 208 -6.45 -19.21 14.73
C GLN A 208 -7.08 -20.21 15.70
N LEU A 209 -7.15 -19.84 16.99
CA LEU A 209 -7.73 -20.70 18.04
C LEU A 209 -9.26 -20.59 18.16
N GLY A 210 -9.84 -19.53 17.61
CA GLY A 210 -11.27 -19.21 17.68
C GLY A 210 -11.73 -18.47 16.42
N ASN A 211 -12.79 -17.68 16.53
CA ASN A 211 -13.25 -16.76 15.48
C ASN A 211 -12.46 -15.43 15.54
N PRO A 212 -12.48 -14.60 14.48
CA PRO A 212 -11.89 -13.27 14.54
C PRO A 212 -12.59 -12.38 15.57
N ASP A 213 -11.82 -11.55 16.27
CA ASP A 213 -12.34 -10.53 17.18
C ASP A 213 -13.18 -9.49 16.43
N GLU A 214 -12.73 -9.11 15.23
CA GLU A 214 -13.44 -8.22 14.31
C GLU A 214 -13.50 -8.82 12.90
N GLY A 215 -14.69 -8.75 12.28
CA GLY A 215 -14.85 -9.15 10.88
C GLY A 215 -14.09 -8.22 9.94
N LEU A 216 -13.70 -8.73 8.78
CA LEU A 216 -13.09 -7.88 7.74
C LEU A 216 -14.11 -6.84 7.26
N PRO A 217 -13.70 -5.59 7.02
CA PRO A 217 -14.55 -4.61 6.39
C PRO A 217 -15.06 -5.09 5.03
N GLU A 218 -16.31 -4.78 4.68
CA GLU A 218 -16.95 -5.26 3.45
C GLU A 218 -16.17 -4.82 2.19
N TYR A 219 -15.61 -3.62 2.19
CA TYR A 219 -14.80 -3.12 1.08
C TYR A 219 -13.50 -3.92 0.87
N PHE A 220 -13.11 -4.77 1.82
CA PHE A 220 -11.86 -5.53 1.77
C PHE A 220 -12.08 -6.98 1.33
N THR A 221 -13.26 -7.56 1.55
CA THR A 221 -13.56 -8.97 1.20
C THR A 221 -13.43 -9.23 -0.30
N VAL A 222 -13.61 -8.20 -1.14
CA VAL A 222 -13.43 -8.25 -2.59
C VAL A 222 -11.98 -8.55 -3.03
N TYR A 223 -11.00 -8.40 -2.15
CA TYR A 223 -9.59 -8.69 -2.44
C TYR A 223 -9.18 -10.12 -2.05
N ALA A 224 -10.09 -10.93 -1.49
CA ALA A 224 -9.84 -12.35 -1.27
C ALA A 224 -9.75 -13.09 -2.62
N LEU A 225 -8.89 -14.11 -2.68
CA LEU A 225 -8.70 -14.92 -3.88
C LEU A 225 -9.93 -15.82 -4.10
N PRO A 226 -10.61 -15.71 -5.25
CA PRO A 226 -11.85 -16.45 -5.50
C PRO A 226 -11.60 -17.91 -5.92
N SER A 227 -10.42 -18.22 -6.45
CA SER A 227 -10.09 -19.52 -7.05
C SER A 227 -9.08 -20.29 -6.20
N VAL A 228 -9.58 -21.09 -5.26
CA VAL A 228 -8.76 -21.91 -4.37
C VAL A 228 -9.16 -23.37 -4.54
N LEU A 229 -8.23 -24.21 -4.97
CA LEU A 229 -8.43 -25.63 -5.20
C LEU A 229 -7.64 -26.46 -4.20
N ASP A 230 -8.27 -27.49 -3.65
CA ASP A 230 -7.61 -28.55 -2.89
C ASP A 230 -7.69 -29.86 -3.69
N ARG A 231 -6.56 -30.28 -4.27
CA ARG A 231 -6.47 -31.49 -5.10
C ARG A 231 -5.76 -32.64 -4.42
N VAL A 232 -5.07 -32.36 -3.31
CA VAL A 232 -4.15 -33.28 -2.62
C VAL A 232 -4.55 -33.48 -1.16
N ASP A 233 -5.80 -33.16 -0.82
CA ASP A 233 -6.32 -33.12 0.54
C ASP A 233 -5.41 -32.27 1.47
N ALA A 234 -4.90 -31.17 0.95
CA ALA A 234 -3.99 -30.25 1.64
C ALA A 234 -4.59 -29.75 2.96
N MET A 235 -5.89 -29.46 2.99
CA MET A 235 -6.58 -29.06 4.22
C MET A 235 -6.54 -30.14 5.29
N VAL A 236 -6.77 -31.40 4.91
CA VAL A 236 -6.75 -32.56 5.82
C VAL A 236 -5.34 -32.85 6.31
N ASN A 237 -4.35 -32.68 5.43
CA ASN A 237 -2.94 -32.93 5.71
C ASN A 237 -2.21 -31.74 6.36
N GLY A 238 -2.89 -30.61 6.60
CA GLY A 238 -2.30 -29.42 7.21
C GLY A 238 -1.30 -28.68 6.31
N LEU A 239 -1.34 -28.90 5.00
CA LEU A 239 -0.49 -28.25 3.99
C LEU A 239 -1.10 -26.90 3.58
N LEU A 240 -1.25 -26.01 4.57
CA LEU A 240 -1.96 -24.75 4.42
C LEU A 240 -1.02 -23.55 4.41
N PRO A 241 -1.43 -22.44 3.77
CA PRO A 241 -0.70 -21.19 3.84
C PRO A 241 -0.60 -20.66 5.27
N LEU A 242 0.37 -19.76 5.49
CA LEU A 242 0.61 -19.18 6.81
C LEU A 242 -0.69 -18.53 7.34
N PRO A 243 -1.13 -18.92 8.56
CA PRO A 243 -2.34 -18.38 9.13
C PRO A 243 -2.10 -16.98 9.71
N ALA A 244 -3.08 -16.10 9.50
CA ALA A 244 -3.16 -14.78 10.10
C ALA A 244 -4.36 -14.67 11.04
N ILE A 245 -4.19 -13.92 12.12
CA ILE A 245 -5.22 -13.70 13.17
C ILE A 245 -5.78 -12.27 13.16
N THR A 246 -5.04 -11.31 12.59
CA THR A 246 -5.48 -9.92 12.49
C THR A 246 -5.12 -9.37 11.13
N ALA A 247 -6.06 -8.70 10.47
CA ALA A 247 -5.83 -7.92 9.27
C ALA A 247 -5.79 -6.44 9.61
N LEU A 248 -4.88 -5.68 9.01
CA LEU A 248 -4.75 -4.23 9.23
C LEU A 248 -4.94 -3.52 7.88
N PRO A 249 -6.18 -3.43 7.35
CA PRO A 249 -6.43 -2.84 6.03
C PRO A 249 -6.09 -1.35 5.96
N PRO A 250 -5.70 -0.85 4.78
CA PRO A 250 -5.70 0.58 4.53
C PRO A 250 -7.10 1.17 4.78
N ILE A 251 -7.17 2.43 5.19
CA ILE A 251 -8.44 3.14 5.35
C ILE A 251 -9.29 3.06 4.08
N ALA A 252 -10.61 2.96 4.25
CA ALA A 252 -11.55 2.73 3.15
C ALA A 252 -11.42 3.75 2.01
N SER A 253 -11.18 5.03 2.35
CA SER A 253 -11.03 6.13 1.39
C SER A 253 -9.83 5.94 0.43
N LEU A 254 -8.80 5.20 0.84
CA LEU A 254 -7.63 4.90 0.01
C LEU A 254 -7.69 3.50 -0.59
N ALA A 255 -8.29 2.54 0.13
CA ALA A 255 -8.48 1.16 -0.32
C ALA A 255 -9.40 1.07 -1.55
N GLN A 256 -10.59 1.69 -1.49
CA GLN A 256 -11.61 1.58 -2.54
C GLN A 256 -11.17 2.08 -3.93
N PRO A 257 -10.47 3.22 -4.08
CA PRO A 257 -9.97 3.65 -5.38
C PRO A 257 -8.71 2.89 -5.85
N ALA A 258 -8.05 2.11 -4.99
CA ALA A 258 -6.85 1.37 -5.38
C ALA A 258 -7.18 0.22 -6.35
N GLN A 259 -6.26 -0.04 -7.29
CA GLN A 259 -6.42 -1.10 -8.29
C GLN A 259 -6.42 -2.50 -7.65
N ALA A 260 -5.63 -2.67 -6.60
CA ALA A 260 -5.59 -3.89 -5.80
C ALA A 260 -4.97 -3.63 -4.42
N ILE A 261 -5.16 -4.58 -3.51
CA ILE A 261 -4.48 -4.64 -2.22
C ILE A 261 -3.79 -6.00 -2.13
N GLY A 262 -2.55 -6.01 -1.67
CA GLY A 262 -1.78 -7.22 -1.41
C GLY A 262 -1.13 -7.17 -0.05
N HIS A 263 -1.01 -8.33 0.60
CA HIS A 263 -0.37 -8.36 1.90
C HIS A 263 1.14 -8.13 1.77
N LEU A 264 1.75 -7.46 2.74
CA LEU A 264 3.20 -7.27 2.81
C LEU A 264 3.69 -7.86 4.12
N ASN A 265 4.04 -9.16 4.06
CA ASN A 265 4.46 -9.95 5.20
C ASN A 265 5.70 -10.74 4.82
N ALA A 266 6.76 -10.61 5.62
CA ALA A 266 7.96 -11.40 5.44
C ALA A 266 7.81 -12.78 6.10
N SER A 267 8.37 -13.82 5.46
CA SER A 267 8.64 -15.10 6.11
C SER A 267 10.11 -15.13 6.53
N VAL A 268 10.35 -15.19 7.84
CA VAL A 268 11.69 -15.20 8.42
C VAL A 268 12.06 -16.65 8.75
N ASP A 269 13.23 -17.08 8.29
CA ASP A 269 13.80 -18.38 8.65
C ASP A 269 14.29 -18.39 10.11
N VAL A 270 14.58 -19.59 10.63
CA VAL A 270 15.08 -19.77 12.00
C VAL A 270 16.37 -19.01 12.32
N ASP A 271 17.15 -18.66 11.30
CA ASP A 271 18.39 -17.88 11.41
C ASP A 271 18.19 -16.37 11.23
N GLY A 272 16.95 -15.91 11.06
CA GLY A 272 16.63 -14.51 10.81
C GLY A 272 16.71 -14.09 9.34
N GLY A 273 17.12 -14.99 8.44
CA GLY A 273 17.19 -14.73 7.00
C GLY A 273 15.82 -14.73 6.33
N ILE A 274 15.69 -13.96 5.25
CA ILE A 274 14.52 -13.99 4.35
C ILE A 274 14.97 -14.62 3.04
N ARG A 275 14.38 -15.77 2.74
CA ARG A 275 14.65 -16.54 1.51
C ARG A 275 13.37 -16.84 0.71
N SER A 276 12.22 -16.68 1.35
CA SER A 276 10.93 -17.02 0.77
C SER A 276 9.89 -15.92 0.96
N GLU A 277 9.03 -15.77 -0.03
CA GLU A 277 7.87 -14.88 -0.03
C GLU A 277 6.61 -15.73 0.16
N PRO A 278 5.80 -15.51 1.20
CA PRO A 278 4.49 -16.15 1.29
C PRO A 278 3.60 -15.55 0.21
N LEU A 279 3.29 -16.29 -0.86
CA LEU A 279 2.48 -15.72 -1.95
C LEU A 279 1.01 -15.55 -1.58
N VAL A 280 0.57 -16.35 -0.61
CA VAL A 280 -0.80 -16.38 -0.11
C VAL A 280 -0.76 -16.47 1.41
N LEU A 281 -1.56 -15.67 2.08
CA LEU A 281 -1.88 -15.84 3.50
C LEU A 281 -3.30 -16.35 3.68
N ARG A 282 -3.51 -17.13 4.73
CA ARG A 282 -4.82 -17.61 5.12
C ARG A 282 -5.34 -16.81 6.31
N TYR A 283 -6.39 -16.03 6.11
CA TYR A 283 -7.13 -15.35 7.17
C TYR A 283 -8.47 -16.05 7.37
N TYR A 284 -8.55 -16.91 8.38
CA TYR A 284 -9.68 -17.80 8.62
C TYR A 284 -10.04 -18.62 7.36
N ASP A 285 -11.23 -18.40 6.79
CA ASP A 285 -11.73 -19.09 5.61
C ASP A 285 -11.37 -18.41 4.28
N SER A 286 -10.64 -17.30 4.34
CA SER A 286 -10.27 -16.49 3.18
C SER A 286 -8.77 -16.53 2.91
N TYR A 287 -8.41 -16.37 1.63
CA TYR A 287 -7.03 -16.40 1.17
C TYR A 287 -6.69 -15.06 0.53
N PHE A 288 -5.57 -14.46 0.92
CA PHE A 288 -5.16 -13.14 0.47
C PHE A 288 -3.82 -13.21 -0.26
N PRO A 289 -3.66 -12.56 -1.41
CA PRO A 289 -2.43 -12.57 -2.18
C PRO A 289 -1.39 -11.60 -1.62
N SER A 290 -0.12 -11.92 -1.80
CA SER A 290 1.00 -11.02 -1.52
C SER A 290 0.97 -9.78 -2.42
N LEU A 291 1.61 -8.71 -1.96
CA LEU A 291 1.83 -7.51 -2.74
C LEU A 291 2.61 -7.83 -4.02
N SER A 292 3.63 -8.68 -3.96
CA SER A 292 4.38 -9.11 -5.15
C SER A 292 3.51 -9.84 -6.17
N LEU A 293 2.62 -10.73 -5.71
CA LEU A 293 1.71 -11.46 -6.60
C LEU A 293 0.70 -10.51 -7.27
N GLN A 294 0.15 -9.55 -6.53
CA GLN A 294 -0.73 -8.52 -7.09
C GLN A 294 0.00 -7.63 -8.11
N LEU A 295 1.22 -7.19 -7.81
CA LEU A 295 2.03 -6.38 -8.72
C LEU A 295 2.32 -7.12 -10.03
N ALA A 296 2.73 -8.39 -9.94
CA ALA A 296 2.93 -9.25 -11.11
C ALA A 296 1.62 -9.40 -11.90
N ALA A 297 0.51 -9.70 -11.24
CA ALA A 297 -0.80 -9.84 -11.88
C ALA A 297 -1.20 -8.56 -12.64
N LYS A 298 -1.15 -7.40 -12.00
CA LYS A 298 -1.51 -6.12 -12.62
C LYS A 298 -0.57 -5.72 -13.75
N SER A 299 0.72 -6.05 -13.65
CA SER A 299 1.68 -5.80 -14.74
C SER A 299 1.33 -6.57 -16.02
N LEU A 300 0.76 -7.78 -15.85
CA LEU A 300 0.30 -8.66 -16.92
C LEU A 300 -1.16 -8.40 -17.34
N ASN A 301 -1.81 -7.37 -16.79
CA ASN A 301 -3.24 -7.06 -16.96
C ASN A 301 -4.18 -8.18 -16.51
N LEU A 302 -3.84 -8.87 -15.42
CA LEU A 302 -4.63 -9.97 -14.86
C LEU A 302 -5.50 -9.54 -13.67
N GLY A 303 -6.67 -10.16 -13.55
CA GLY A 303 -7.63 -10.00 -12.45
C GLY A 303 -7.44 -11.04 -11.34
N PRO A 304 -8.13 -10.89 -10.19
CA PRO A 304 -8.16 -11.91 -9.14
C PRO A 304 -8.59 -13.30 -9.61
N GLU A 305 -9.45 -13.37 -10.62
CA GLU A 305 -9.93 -14.60 -11.27
C GLU A 305 -8.84 -15.38 -12.02
N ASP A 306 -7.80 -14.68 -12.46
CA ASP A 306 -6.65 -15.28 -13.14
C ASP A 306 -5.60 -15.83 -12.16
N ILE A 307 -5.81 -15.61 -10.85
CA ILE A 307 -4.97 -16.13 -9.79
C ILE A 307 -5.63 -17.38 -9.22
N GLN A 308 -5.09 -18.54 -9.58
CA GLN A 308 -5.55 -19.83 -9.08
C GLN A 308 -4.58 -20.36 -8.02
N VAL A 309 -5.09 -20.55 -6.81
CA VAL A 309 -4.37 -21.18 -5.71
C VAL A 309 -4.60 -22.69 -5.76
N ASN A 310 -3.52 -23.48 -5.78
CA ASN A 310 -3.58 -24.93 -5.59
C ASN A 310 -2.93 -25.27 -4.26
N LEU A 311 -3.75 -25.51 -3.23
CA LEU A 311 -3.28 -25.74 -1.86
C LEU A 311 -2.29 -26.92 -1.82
N GLY A 312 -1.18 -26.74 -1.12
CA GLY A 312 -0.10 -27.74 -1.05
C GLY A 312 0.78 -27.86 -2.29
N GLU A 313 0.44 -27.20 -3.41
CA GLU A 313 1.12 -27.42 -4.70
C GLU A 313 1.76 -26.16 -5.30
N GLY A 314 1.06 -25.02 -5.27
CA GLY A 314 1.56 -23.79 -5.93
C GLY A 314 0.48 -22.79 -6.33
N VAL A 315 0.93 -21.70 -6.95
CA VAL A 315 0.05 -20.64 -7.46
C VAL A 315 0.19 -20.55 -8.97
N ARG A 316 -0.94 -20.48 -9.68
CA ARG A 316 -0.97 -20.17 -11.11
C ARG A 316 -1.46 -18.75 -11.30
N LEU A 317 -0.72 -17.97 -12.07
CA LEU A 317 -1.04 -16.60 -12.45
C LEU A 317 -1.20 -16.55 -13.97
N GLY A 318 -2.45 -16.60 -14.45
CA GLY A 318 -2.75 -16.74 -15.87
C GLY A 318 -2.03 -17.95 -16.49
N GLY A 319 -1.10 -17.69 -17.41
CA GLY A 319 -0.27 -18.73 -18.03
C GLY A 319 0.98 -19.15 -17.25
N LEU A 320 1.33 -18.45 -16.17
CA LEU A 320 2.52 -18.70 -15.37
C LEU A 320 2.20 -19.66 -14.22
N ASN A 321 2.98 -20.73 -14.06
CA ASN A 321 2.94 -21.57 -12.86
C ASN A 321 4.10 -21.17 -11.95
N ILE A 322 3.78 -20.74 -10.74
CA ILE A 322 4.73 -20.35 -9.71
C ILE A 322 4.85 -21.51 -8.71
N THR A 323 6.02 -22.15 -8.70
CA THR A 323 6.33 -23.23 -7.77
C THR A 323 6.51 -22.69 -6.36
N THR A 324 5.88 -23.34 -5.39
CA THR A 324 6.00 -23.01 -3.97
C THR A 324 6.32 -24.25 -3.15
N ASP A 325 6.62 -24.05 -1.87
CA ASP A 325 6.47 -25.11 -0.89
C ASP A 325 4.98 -25.39 -0.59
N PRO A 326 4.65 -26.44 0.20
CA PRO A 326 3.27 -26.75 0.54
C PRO A 326 2.51 -25.66 1.31
N ALA A 327 3.23 -24.71 1.94
CA ALA A 327 2.66 -23.55 2.63
C ALA A 327 2.50 -22.34 1.69
N LEU A 328 2.61 -22.55 0.37
CA LEU A 328 2.53 -21.51 -0.67
C LEU A 328 3.57 -20.40 -0.53
N ARG A 329 4.76 -20.74 0.00
CA ARG A 329 5.91 -19.83 -0.01
C ARG A 329 6.76 -20.08 -1.26
N MET A 330 7.01 -19.02 -2.00
CA MET A 330 7.90 -19.04 -3.16
C MET A 330 9.33 -18.77 -2.70
N GLN A 331 10.27 -19.64 -3.08
CA GLN A 331 11.70 -19.35 -2.90
C GLN A 331 12.10 -18.19 -3.81
N THR A 332 12.48 -17.07 -3.21
CA THR A 332 12.75 -15.82 -3.94
C THR A 332 14.12 -15.89 -4.57
N PHE A 333 14.31 -15.59 -5.85
CA PHE A 333 15.67 -15.51 -6.37
C PHE A 333 16.27 -14.13 -6.06
N PHE A 334 17.42 -14.09 -5.36
CA PHE A 334 18.10 -12.81 -5.09
C PHE A 334 19.19 -12.53 -6.12
N TYR A 335 19.02 -11.44 -6.85
CA TYR A 335 19.96 -10.93 -7.83
C TYR A 335 21.10 -10.19 -7.10
N GLY A 336 22.35 -10.65 -7.25
CA GLY A 336 23.51 -9.93 -6.73
C GLY A 336 23.85 -8.70 -7.58
N ASP A 337 24.67 -7.80 -7.03
CA ASP A 337 25.24 -6.68 -7.77
C ASP A 337 26.08 -7.18 -8.96
N GLN A 338 25.99 -6.49 -10.09
CA GLN A 338 26.74 -6.82 -11.31
C GLN A 338 27.61 -5.63 -11.72
N ASP A 339 28.91 -5.86 -11.92
CA ASP A 339 29.89 -4.85 -12.33
C ASP A 339 29.90 -3.58 -11.45
N GLY A 340 29.67 -3.76 -10.14
CA GLY A 340 29.60 -2.67 -9.17
C GLY A 340 28.32 -1.84 -9.24
N ARG A 341 27.29 -2.31 -9.96
CA ARG A 341 25.97 -1.70 -10.02
C ARG A 341 24.95 -2.54 -9.24
N PRO A 342 24.03 -1.90 -8.50
CA PRO A 342 22.93 -2.58 -7.85
C PRO A 342 22.08 -3.38 -8.84
N ALA A 343 21.51 -4.49 -8.39
CA ALA A 343 20.63 -5.33 -9.20
C ALA A 343 19.43 -4.55 -9.78
N PHE A 344 18.87 -3.63 -9.01
CA PHE A 344 17.73 -2.81 -9.43
C PHE A 344 18.10 -1.34 -9.53
N ALA A 345 17.44 -0.62 -10.45
CA ALA A 345 17.51 0.84 -10.46
C ALA A 345 16.75 1.39 -9.24
N VAL A 346 17.48 2.05 -8.35
CA VAL A 346 16.94 2.72 -7.16
C VAL A 346 17.14 4.22 -7.31
N ASP A 347 16.04 4.96 -7.35
CA ASP A 347 16.05 6.42 -7.40
C ASP A 347 15.59 7.01 -6.08
N SER A 348 16.14 8.15 -5.67
CA SER A 348 15.66 8.88 -4.49
C SER A 348 14.25 9.41 -4.70
N PHE A 349 13.38 9.26 -3.71
CA PHE A 349 12.03 9.83 -3.73
C PHE A 349 12.08 11.34 -3.99
N PHE A 350 13.00 12.06 -3.35
CA PHE A 350 13.16 13.49 -3.52
C PHE A 350 13.62 13.88 -4.93
N ASP A 351 14.54 13.13 -5.52
CA ASP A 351 15.02 13.40 -6.88
C ASP A 351 13.89 13.24 -7.92
N VAL A 352 13.04 12.24 -7.74
CA VAL A 352 11.85 12.06 -8.60
C VAL A 352 10.84 13.17 -8.33
N PHE A 353 10.57 13.46 -7.05
CA PHE A 353 9.59 14.45 -6.62
C PHE A 353 9.91 15.87 -7.10
N THR A 354 11.19 16.21 -7.23
CA THR A 354 11.67 17.51 -7.69
C THR A 354 11.92 17.58 -9.20
N GLY A 355 11.76 16.46 -9.92
CA GLY A 355 11.93 16.39 -11.37
C GLY A 355 13.39 16.25 -11.83
N LYS A 356 14.34 15.95 -10.94
CA LYS A 356 15.73 15.63 -11.31
C LYS A 356 15.81 14.30 -12.06
N VAL A 357 14.95 13.35 -11.69
CA VAL A 357 14.71 12.13 -12.49
C VAL A 357 13.46 12.36 -13.36
N PRO A 358 13.57 12.27 -14.70
CA PRO A 358 12.42 12.50 -15.58
C PRO A 358 11.38 11.37 -15.43
N PRO A 359 10.08 11.68 -15.33
CA PRO A 359 9.03 10.69 -15.07
C PRO A 359 8.91 9.64 -16.19
N GLU A 360 9.31 9.96 -17.41
CA GLU A 360 9.31 9.03 -18.55
C GLU A 360 10.23 7.81 -18.34
N LYS A 361 11.18 7.89 -17.40
CA LYS A 361 12.00 6.74 -16.97
C LYS A 361 11.13 5.57 -16.51
N TYR A 362 9.97 5.85 -15.94
CA TYR A 362 9.07 4.86 -15.35
C TYR A 362 8.06 4.29 -16.34
N ARG A 363 8.09 4.71 -17.62
CA ARG A 363 7.16 4.25 -18.63
C ARG A 363 7.16 2.72 -18.74
N ASN A 364 5.97 2.13 -18.65
CA ASN A 364 5.74 0.68 -18.69
C ASN A 364 6.46 -0.14 -17.59
N LYS A 365 6.93 0.50 -16.51
CA LYS A 365 7.58 -0.20 -15.39
C LYS A 365 6.62 -0.48 -14.23
N ILE A 366 6.91 -1.54 -13.48
CA ILE A 366 6.42 -1.75 -12.12
C ILE A 366 7.29 -0.88 -11.20
N VAL A 367 6.68 0.12 -10.56
CA VAL A 367 7.38 1.07 -9.71
C VAL A 367 7.06 0.77 -8.26
N LEU A 368 8.10 0.50 -7.45
CA LEU A 368 7.95 0.20 -6.03
C LEU A 368 8.35 1.42 -5.19
N LEU A 369 7.41 1.95 -4.42
CA LEU A 369 7.64 3.04 -3.48
C LEU A 369 7.85 2.47 -2.09
N GLY A 370 9.02 2.71 -1.46
CA GLY A 370 9.24 2.20 -0.12
C GLY A 370 10.48 2.69 0.61
N ALA A 371 10.56 2.37 1.89
CA ALA A 371 11.56 2.88 2.81
C ALA A 371 12.93 2.23 2.62
N THR A 372 13.97 3.07 2.58
CA THR A 372 15.39 2.68 2.64
C THR A 372 16.17 3.51 3.67
N ALA A 373 15.62 4.66 4.09
CA ALA A 373 16.16 5.54 5.11
C ALA A 373 16.36 4.82 6.45
N THR A 374 17.39 5.24 7.18
CA THR A 374 17.73 4.68 8.47
C THR A 374 16.61 4.97 9.49
N GLY A 375 16.07 3.92 10.11
CA GLY A 375 15.03 4.05 11.14
C GLY A 375 13.59 4.20 10.64
N VAL A 376 13.36 4.17 9.32
CA VAL A 376 12.00 4.19 8.73
C VAL A 376 11.49 2.78 8.42
N GLY A 377 12.38 1.88 7.98
CA GLY A 377 12.09 0.47 7.77
C GLY A 377 13.10 -0.43 8.50
N SER A 378 12.75 -1.69 8.68
CA SER A 378 13.64 -2.71 9.26
C SER A 378 14.42 -3.41 8.15
N PRO A 379 15.75 -3.24 8.06
CA PRO A 379 16.55 -3.99 7.10
C PRO A 379 16.41 -5.50 7.29
N GLN A 380 16.53 -6.23 6.19
CA GLN A 380 16.32 -7.66 6.13
C GLN A 380 17.62 -8.38 5.77
N VAL A 381 17.90 -9.49 6.45
CA VAL A 381 19.01 -10.36 6.09
C VAL A 381 18.57 -11.22 4.91
N THR A 382 19.30 -11.15 3.81
CA THR A 382 19.02 -11.90 2.57
C THR A 382 20.28 -12.65 2.15
N PRO A 383 20.17 -13.62 1.24
CA PRO A 383 21.32 -14.33 0.71
C PRO A 383 22.40 -13.40 0.16
N VAL A 384 22.04 -12.27 -0.47
CA VAL A 384 23.01 -11.38 -1.15
C VAL A 384 23.36 -10.12 -0.36
N SER A 385 22.61 -9.78 0.69
CA SER A 385 22.86 -8.60 1.52
C SER A 385 22.46 -8.84 2.98
N PRO A 386 23.32 -8.50 3.96
CA PRO A 386 23.01 -8.63 5.38
C PRO A 386 22.03 -7.56 5.90
N ALA A 387 21.73 -6.53 5.10
CA ALA A 387 20.87 -5.42 5.48
C ALA A 387 20.15 -4.84 4.25
N MET A 388 19.35 -5.67 3.58
CA MET A 388 18.56 -5.27 2.41
C MET A 388 17.34 -4.45 2.85
N PRO A 389 17.08 -3.28 2.25
CA PRO A 389 15.82 -2.57 2.49
C PRO A 389 14.61 -3.40 2.03
N PRO A 390 13.49 -3.43 2.79
CA PRO A 390 12.33 -4.26 2.45
C PRO A 390 11.74 -4.04 1.05
N VAL A 391 11.77 -2.80 0.55
CA VAL A 391 11.29 -2.49 -0.81
C VAL A 391 12.18 -3.11 -1.89
N VAL A 392 13.47 -3.28 -1.62
CA VAL A 392 14.42 -3.94 -2.52
C VAL A 392 14.22 -5.46 -2.45
N THR A 393 13.97 -6.03 -1.26
CA THR A 393 13.54 -7.44 -1.14
C THR A 393 12.29 -7.71 -1.97
N LEU A 394 11.29 -6.81 -1.91
CA LEU A 394 10.10 -6.91 -2.75
C LEU A 394 10.43 -6.87 -4.24
N ALA A 395 11.40 -6.06 -4.67
CA ALA A 395 11.86 -6.02 -6.05
C ALA A 395 12.41 -7.38 -6.52
N HIS A 396 13.14 -8.09 -5.65
CA HIS A 396 13.58 -9.47 -5.91
C HIS A 396 12.41 -10.44 -6.07
N SER A 397 11.37 -10.32 -5.25
CA SER A 397 10.19 -11.20 -5.34
C SER A 397 9.32 -10.94 -6.58
N VAL A 398 9.26 -9.69 -7.06
CA VAL A 398 8.46 -9.30 -8.24
C VAL A 398 9.15 -9.63 -9.56
N SER A 399 10.49 -9.61 -9.58
CA SER A 399 11.32 -9.79 -10.77
C SER A 399 11.56 -11.24 -11.14
#